data_AF-A0A255ZFI8-F1
#
_entry.id   AF-A0A255ZFI8-F1
#
_cell.length_a   1.000
_cell.length_b   1.000
_cell.length_c   1.000
_cell.angle_alpha   90.00
_cell.angle_beta   90.00
_cell.angle_gamma   90.00
#
_symmetry.space_group_name_H-M   'P 1'
#
loop_
_entity.id
_entity.type
_entity.pdbx_description
1 polymer ?
#
loop_
_entity_poly.entity_id
_entity_poly.type
_entity_poly.pdbx_seq_one_letter_code
_entity_poly.pdbx_strand_id
1 'polypeptide(L)' 'MTAIQLKKLLVHRISEINDVSFLKAIKTILDSKTDAEVLKLTEDQRQEIMQSKKEIQEGLSMDHETLDKKVAKWASAK' A
#
# COMPACT_ATOMS: atom_id res chain seq x y z
N MET A 1 -2.93 -21.00 28.56
CA MET A 1 -3.66 -20.28 27.49
C MET A 1 -2.75 -20.18 26.28
N THR A 2 -3.17 -20.68 25.13
CA THR A 2 -2.38 -20.60 23.88
C THR A 2 -2.59 -19.26 23.18
N ALA A 3 -1.70 -18.90 22.25
CA ALA A 3 -1.85 -17.69 21.43
C ALA A 3 -3.20 -17.66 20.68
N ILE A 4 -3.69 -18.82 20.25
CA ILE A 4 -4.99 -18.96 19.57
C ILE A 4 -6.14 -18.66 20.54
N GLN A 5 -6.09 -19.20 21.77
CA GLN A 5 -7.09 -18.93 22.79
C GLN A 5 -7.12 -17.45 23.19
N LEU A 6 -5.96 -16.83 23.34
CA LEU A 6 -5.84 -15.41 23.64
C LEU A 6 -6.46 -14.54 22.53
N LYS A 7 -6.15 -14.82 21.25
CA LYS A 7 -6.72 -14.09 20.12
C LYS A 7 -8.26 -14.17 20.10
N LYS A 8 -8.82 -15.35 20.31
CA LYS A 8 -10.28 -15.54 20.38
C LYS A 8 -10.92 -14.73 21.52
N LEU A 9 -10.30 -14.75 22.70
CA LEU A 9 -10.76 -13.97 23.85
C LEU A 9 -10.74 -12.46 23.57
N LEU A 10 -9.66 -11.96 22.97
CA LEU A 10 -9.53 -10.54 22.64
C LEU A 10 -10.57 -10.08 21.61
N VAL A 11 -10.81 -10.87 20.56
CA VAL A 11 -11.86 -10.57 19.56
C VAL A 11 -13.23 -10.49 20.22
N HIS A 12 -13.55 -11.45 21.09
CA HIS A 12 -14.81 -11.44 21.83
C HIS A 12 -14.94 -10.20 22.71
N ARG A 13 -13.90 -9.86 23.49
CA ARG A 13 -13.92 -8.65 24.34
C ARG A 13 -14.06 -7.36 23.53
N ILE A 14 -13.42 -7.26 22.37
CA ILE A 14 -13.53 -6.08 21.50
C ILE A 14 -14.95 -5.96 20.94
N SER A 15 -15.62 -7.08 20.62
CA SER A 15 -17.00 -7.07 20.09
C SER A 15 -18.05 -6.57 21.09
N GLU A 16 -17.73 -6.60 22.40
CA GLU A 16 -18.63 -6.12 23.47
C GLU A 16 -18.48 -4.60 23.73
N ILE A 17 -17.50 -3.93 23.13
CA ILE A 17 -17.22 -2.51 23.36
C ILE A 17 -18.11 -1.65 22.47
N ASN A 18 -18.94 -0.79 23.09
CA ASN A 18 -19.75 0.20 22.39
C ASN A 18 -19.09 1.60 22.30
N ASP A 19 -18.05 1.84 23.09
CA ASP A 19 -17.34 3.13 23.11
C ASP A 19 -16.40 3.25 21.89
N VAL A 20 -16.77 4.14 20.96
CA VAL A 20 -16.03 4.41 19.74
C VAL A 20 -14.63 4.98 20.02
N SER A 21 -14.47 5.79 21.06
CA SER A 21 -13.15 6.35 21.43
C SER A 21 -12.20 5.25 21.88
N PHE A 22 -12.72 4.27 22.62
CA PHE A 22 -11.94 3.13 23.07
C PHE A 22 -11.60 2.17 21.91
N LEU A 23 -12.55 1.91 21.00
CA LEU A 23 -12.30 1.16 19.76
C LEU A 23 -11.24 1.84 18.89
N LYS A 24 -11.25 3.17 18.77
CA LYS A 24 -10.22 3.94 18.05
C LYS A 24 -8.84 3.79 18.68
N ALA A 25 -8.73 3.84 19.99
CA ALA A 25 -7.46 3.64 20.68
C ALA A 25 -6.91 2.22 20.45
N ILE A 26 -7.77 1.20 20.52
CA ILE A 26 -7.40 -0.19 20.22
C ILE A 26 -6.91 -0.32 18.77
N LYS A 27 -7.62 0.31 17.81
CA LYS A 27 -7.22 0.35 16.40
C LYS A 27 -5.82 0.96 16.24
N THR A 28 -5.56 2.13 16.82
CA THR A 28 -4.24 2.79 16.75
C THR A 28 -3.12 1.89 17.29
N ILE A 29 -3.36 1.19 18.40
CA ILE A 29 -2.37 0.26 18.97
C ILE A 29 -2.12 -0.92 18.02
N LEU A 30 -3.16 -1.49 17.42
CA LEU A 30 -3.02 -2.60 16.47
C LEU A 30 -2.32 -2.17 15.19
N ASP A 31 -2.67 -0.99 14.66
CA ASP A 31 -2.04 -0.40 13.47
C ASP A 31 -0.55 -0.13 13.71
N SER A 32 -0.16 0.25 14.93
CA SER A 32 1.25 0.46 15.29
C SER A 32 2.06 -0.83 15.47
N LYS A 33 1.38 -1.99 15.63
CA LYS A 33 2.01 -3.31 15.78
C LYS A 33 2.14 -4.07 14.47
N THR A 34 1.29 -3.76 13.49
CA THR A 34 1.73 -3.83 12.11
C THR A 34 2.80 -2.76 11.97
N ASP A 35 4.06 -3.14 12.22
CA ASP A 35 5.10 -2.66 11.32
C ASP A 35 4.54 -3.01 9.94
N ALA A 36 3.84 -2.07 9.29
CA ALA A 36 3.66 -2.12 7.87
C ALA A 36 5.09 -2.34 7.40
N GLU A 37 5.40 -3.54 6.91
CA GLU A 37 6.73 -3.86 6.42
C GLU A 37 7.06 -2.71 5.48
N VAL A 38 7.85 -1.76 5.96
CA VAL A 38 8.20 -0.59 5.19
C VAL A 38 9.01 -1.22 4.09
N LEU A 39 8.40 -1.37 2.93
CA LEU A 39 9.01 -1.99 1.77
C LEU A 39 10.27 -1.18 1.51
N LYS A 40 11.41 -1.72 1.94
CA LYS A 40 12.70 -1.11 1.73
C LYS A 40 12.97 -1.24 0.24
N LEU A 41 12.76 -0.14 -0.47
CA LEU A 41 13.13 -0.04 -1.86
C LEU A 41 14.64 -0.27 -1.99
N THR A 42 15.03 -0.97 -3.04
CA THR A 42 16.44 -0.96 -3.47
C THR A 42 16.82 0.44 -3.93
N GLU A 43 18.12 0.72 -4.00
CA GLU A 43 18.59 2.01 -4.52
C GLU A 43 18.09 2.23 -5.95
N ASP A 44 18.12 1.19 -6.79
CA ASP A 44 17.63 1.26 -8.18
C ASP A 44 16.15 1.64 -8.25
N GLN A 45 15.30 1.00 -7.44
CA GLN A 45 13.86 1.32 -7.37
C GLN A 45 13.63 2.76 -6.90
N ARG A 46 14.44 3.23 -5.95
CA ARG A 46 14.35 4.61 -5.46
C ARG A 46 14.74 5.61 -6.56
N GLN A 47 15.82 5.34 -7.29
CA GLN A 47 16.28 6.17 -8.40
C GLN A 47 15.25 6.19 -9.54
N GLU A 48 14.69 5.05 -9.91
CA GLU A 48 13.65 4.92 -10.93
C GLU A 48 12.40 5.75 -10.59
N ILE A 49 11.94 5.68 -9.33
CA ILE A 49 10.80 6.49 -8.86
C ILE A 49 11.13 7.98 -8.87
N MET A 50 12.35 8.38 -8.47
CA MET A 50 12.76 9.79 -8.49
C MET A 50 12.83 10.33 -9.92
N GLN A 51 13.37 9.56 -10.85
CA GLN A 51 13.44 9.91 -12.25
C GLN A 51 12.03 10.01 -12.87
N SER A 52 11.17 9.03 -12.60
CA SER A 52 9.77 9.04 -13.07
C SER A 52 9.01 10.28 -12.56
N LYS A 53 9.23 10.68 -11.31
CA LYS A 53 8.62 11.91 -10.75
C LYS A 53 9.10 13.16 -11.48
N LYS A 54 10.39 13.23 -11.82
CA LYS A 54 10.96 14.34 -12.59
C LYS A 54 10.37 14.41 -13.99
N GLU A 55 10.27 13.27 -14.68
CA GLU A 55 9.65 13.18 -16.01
C GLU A 55 8.19 13.66 -16.00
N ILE A 56 7.41 13.27 -14.98
CA ILE A 56 6.04 13.77 -14.82
C ILE A 56 6.03 15.30 -14.65
N GLN A 57 6.92 15.86 -13.84
CA GLN A 57 7.03 17.32 -13.65
C GLN A 57 7.43 18.05 -14.93
N GLU A 58 8.27 17.44 -15.76
CA GLU A 58 8.69 17.97 -17.06
C GLU A 58 7.64 17.75 -18.17
N GLY A 59 6.49 17.15 -17.85
CA GLY A 59 5.43 16.85 -18.82
C GLY A 59 5.75 15.68 -19.74
N LEU A 60 6.81 14.91 -19.44
CA LEU A 60 7.22 13.69 -20.14
C LEU A 60 6.40 12.47 -19.69
N SER A 61 5.11 12.67 -19.41
CA SER A 61 4.15 11.60 -19.16
C SER A 61 3.17 11.51 -20.33
N MET A 62 2.57 10.34 -20.53
CA MET A 62 1.53 10.16 -21.53
C MET A 62 0.38 9.37 -20.95
N ASP A 63 -0.82 9.64 -21.46
CA ASP A 63 -2.02 8.90 -21.08
C ASP A 63 -1.93 7.43 -21.50
N HIS A 64 -2.58 6.58 -20.71
CA HIS A 64 -2.59 5.14 -20.91
C HIS A 64 -3.11 4.75 -22.30
N GLU A 65 -4.18 5.37 -22.80
CA GLU A 65 -4.71 5.06 -24.13
C GLU A 65 -3.72 5.41 -25.25
N THR A 66 -2.90 6.43 -25.03
CA THR A 66 -1.88 6.87 -25.99
C THR A 66 -0.71 5.90 -26.01
N LEU A 67 -0.32 5.38 -24.85
CA LEU A 67 0.70 4.34 -24.72
C LEU A 67 0.25 3.06 -25.43
N ASP A 68 -0.97 2.60 -25.17
CA ASP A 68 -1.52 1.37 -25.77
C ASP A 68 -1.55 1.45 -27.30
N LYS A 69 -1.97 2.59 -27.85
CA LYS A 69 -1.94 2.83 -29.31
C LYS A 69 -0.51 2.76 -29.87
N LYS A 70 0.49 3.29 -29.15
CA LYS A 70 1.90 3.20 -29.56
C LYS A 70 2.42 1.76 -29.51
N VAL A 71 2.10 1.02 -28.45
CA VAL A 71 2.50 -0.38 -28.29
C VAL A 71 1.86 -1.25 -29.38
N ALA A 72 0.56 -1.07 -29.66
CA ALA A 72 -0.13 -1.78 -30.73
C ALA A 72 0.50 -1.50 -32.10
N LYS A 73 0.80 -0.22 -32.39
CA LYS A 73 1.51 0.16 -33.63
C LYS A 73 2.87 -0.51 -33.73
N TRP A 74 3.68 -0.49 -32.66
CA TRP A 74 4.99 -1.13 -32.63
C TRP A 74 4.89 -2.65 -32.84
N ALA A 75 3.94 -3.31 -32.18
CA ALA A 75 3.72 -4.75 -32.33
C ALA A 75 3.26 -5.13 -33.74
N SER A 76 2.49 -4.27 -34.40
CA SER A 76 2.01 -4.46 -35.78
C SER A 76 3.00 -4.07 -36.87
N ALA A 77 4.11 -3.39 -36.52
CA ALA A 77 5.12 -2.91 -37.46
C ALA A 77 6.11 -4.01 -37.90
N LYS A 78 5.67 -5.28 -37.89
CA LYS A 78 6.48 -6.46 -38.20
C LYS A 78 5.98 -7.15 -39.45
#